data_AF-A0A6J6GDV8-F1
#
_entry.id   AF-A0A6J6GDV8-F1
#
_cell.length_a   1.000
_cell.length_b   1.000
_cell.length_c   1.000
_cell.angle_alpha   90.00
_cell.angle_beta   90.00
_cell.angle_gamma   90.00
#
_symmetry.space_group_name_H-M   'P 1'
#
loop_
_entity.id
_entity.type
_entity.pdbx_description
1 polymer ?
#
loop_
_entity_poly.entity_id
_entity_poly.type
_entity_poly.pdbx_seq_one_letter_code
_entity_poly.pdbx_strand_id
1 'polypeptide(L)'
;MVISRFTSGGRRLYAVGSNAVAARAAGIDPGAVKRRMFMVAGGIAGVAGLLIIGELGSAPANVGQGVIFEVFAATVIGGVSLTGGRGSYFDVLGGVLLLSMIANALNLTAIDPFWVEPIRGFIILFAVFLDSQRESLRMWLLKHATSTNQSGSEAA
;
A
#
# COMPACT_ATOMS: atom_id res chain seq x y z
N MET A 1 12.06 3.09 7.04
CA MET A 1 13.01 3.70 6.07
C MET A 1 14.44 3.14 6.13
N VAL A 2 14.92 2.60 7.26
CA VAL A 2 16.34 2.19 7.43
C VAL A 2 16.66 0.86 6.72
N ILE A 3 15.81 -0.18 6.80
CA ILE A 3 16.16 -1.53 6.28
C ILE A 3 16.16 -1.62 4.74
N SER A 4 15.25 -0.94 4.05
CA SER A 4 15.16 -1.03 2.58
C SER A 4 16.26 -0.28 1.82
N ARG A 5 17.02 0.60 2.49
CA ARG A 5 18.21 1.26 1.90
C ARG A 5 19.42 0.32 1.80
N PHE A 6 19.49 -0.73 2.63
CA PHE A 6 20.68 -1.59 2.71
C PHE A 6 20.66 -2.75 1.71
N THR A 7 19.49 -3.25 1.30
CA THR A 7 19.44 -4.34 0.29
C THR A 7 19.37 -3.82 -1.13
N SER A 8 20.16 -4.41 -2.02
CA SER A 8 20.24 -4.04 -3.44
C SER A 8 18.89 -4.19 -4.16
N GLY A 9 18.06 -5.17 -3.73
CA GLY A 9 16.70 -5.37 -4.24
C GLY A 9 15.73 -4.25 -3.86
N GLY A 10 15.83 -3.72 -2.63
CA GLY A 10 14.98 -2.65 -2.12
C GLY A 10 15.21 -1.36 -2.89
N ARG A 11 16.47 -0.94 -3.06
CA ARG A 11 16.82 0.26 -3.83
C ARG A 11 16.29 0.22 -5.27
N ARG A 12 16.39 -0.94 -5.92
CA ARG A 12 15.83 -1.17 -7.27
C ARG A 12 14.30 -1.05 -7.28
N LEU A 13 13.63 -1.57 -6.26
CA LEU A 13 12.17 -1.46 -6.12
C LEU A 13 11.71 -0.01 -5.95
N TYR A 14 12.34 0.76 -5.06
CA TYR A 14 11.99 2.19 -4.89
C TYR A 14 12.31 3.01 -6.14
N ALA A 15 13.42 2.74 -6.83
CA ALA A 15 13.76 3.42 -8.08
C ALA A 15 12.73 3.14 -9.20
N VAL A 16 12.31 1.89 -9.35
CA VAL A 16 11.26 1.51 -10.32
C VAL A 16 9.91 2.11 -9.93
N GLY A 17 9.61 2.19 -8.63
CA GLY A 17 8.36 2.75 -8.11
C GLY A 17 8.25 4.27 -8.22
N SER A 18 9.37 5.02 -8.18
CA SER A 18 9.34 6.48 -8.32
C SER A 18 9.28 6.92 -9.78
N ASN A 19 10.08 6.31 -10.66
CA ASN A 19 10.06 6.58 -12.08
C ASN A 19 10.65 5.40 -12.86
N ALA A 20 9.77 4.61 -13.50
CA ALA A 20 10.18 3.45 -14.29
C ALA A 20 11.04 3.80 -15.51
N VAL A 21 10.87 4.98 -16.10
CA VAL A 21 11.66 5.45 -17.25
C VAL A 21 13.08 5.81 -16.80
N ALA A 22 13.21 6.55 -15.70
CA ALA A 22 14.51 6.89 -15.11
C ALA A 22 15.25 5.65 -14.60
N ALA A 23 14.53 4.68 -14.00
CA ALA A 23 15.11 3.40 -13.59
C ALA A 23 15.70 2.62 -14.78
N ARG A 24 15.03 2.65 -15.93
CA ARG A 24 15.53 2.02 -17.16
C ARG A 24 16.78 2.72 -17.70
N ALA A 25 16.82 4.05 -17.66
CA ALA A 25 18.01 4.82 -18.01
C ALA A 25 19.20 4.52 -17.08
N ALA A 26 18.95 4.16 -15.82
CA ALA A 26 19.95 3.72 -14.85
C ALA A 26 20.33 2.21 -14.96
N GLY A 27 19.90 1.51 -16.02
CA GLY A 27 20.23 0.10 -16.25
C GLY A 27 19.42 -0.90 -15.42
N ILE A 28 18.34 -0.48 -14.77
CA ILE A 28 17.44 -1.36 -14.01
C ILE A 28 16.26 -1.72 -14.90
N ASP A 29 16.05 -3.01 -15.22
CA ASP A 29 14.84 -3.47 -15.92
C ASP A 29 13.62 -3.45 -14.97
N PRO A 30 12.63 -2.54 -15.17
CA PRO A 30 11.41 -2.52 -14.36
C PRO A 30 10.61 -3.81 -14.47
N GLY A 31 10.66 -4.49 -15.62
CA GLY A 31 9.94 -5.73 -15.87
C GLY A 31 10.44 -6.87 -14.99
N ALA A 32 11.76 -7.09 -14.94
CA ALA A 32 12.38 -8.09 -14.07
C ALA A 32 12.09 -7.84 -12.59
N VAL A 33 12.13 -6.58 -12.14
CA VAL A 33 11.82 -6.22 -10.75
C VAL A 33 10.37 -6.55 -10.42
N LYS A 34 9.40 -6.13 -11.24
CA LYS A 34 7.98 -6.43 -11.03
C LYS A 34 7.70 -7.93 -11.01
N ARG A 35 8.22 -8.69 -11.97
CA ARG A 35 8.04 -10.16 -12.02
C ARG A 35 8.53 -10.84 -10.74
N ARG A 36 9.73 -10.48 -10.26
CA ARG A 36 10.27 -11.05 -9.01
C ARG A 36 9.39 -10.71 -7.80
N MET A 37 8.91 -9.47 -7.70
CA MET A 37 8.04 -9.08 -6.59
C MET A 37 6.70 -9.81 -6.62
N PHE A 38 6.08 -9.95 -7.78
CA PHE A 38 4.83 -10.72 -7.93
C PHE A 38 5.02 -12.21 -7.65
N MET A 39 6.15 -12.81 -8.04
CA MET A 39 6.47 -14.21 -7.70
C MET A 39 6.58 -14.40 -6.18
N VAL A 40 7.28 -13.51 -5.48
CA VAL A 40 7.43 -13.58 -4.02
C VAL A 40 6.09 -13.34 -3.34
N ALA A 41 5.32 -12.34 -3.76
CA ALA A 41 4.00 -12.05 -3.21
C ALA A 41 3.02 -13.21 -3.43
N GLY A 42 2.99 -13.78 -4.64
CA GLY A 42 2.18 -14.95 -4.95
C GLY A 42 2.58 -16.18 -4.15
N GLY A 43 3.88 -16.42 -3.94
CA GLY A 43 4.38 -17.50 -3.10
C GLY A 43 3.91 -17.37 -1.65
N ILE A 44 4.02 -16.17 -1.07
CA ILE A 44 3.55 -15.89 0.30
C ILE A 44 2.03 -16.01 0.40
N ALA A 45 1.30 -15.48 -0.59
CA ALA A 45 -0.17 -15.57 -0.63
C ALA A 45 -0.65 -17.03 -0.74
N GLY A 46 0.05 -17.87 -1.53
CA GLY A 46 -0.24 -19.29 -1.63
C GLY A 46 -0.04 -20.02 -0.30
N VAL A 47 1.06 -19.76 0.40
CA VAL A 47 1.31 -20.34 1.74
C VAL A 47 0.26 -19.85 2.75
N ALA A 48 -0.07 -18.55 2.74
CA ALA A 48 -1.11 -18.00 3.61
C ALA A 48 -2.48 -18.65 3.36
N GLY A 49 -2.85 -18.87 2.08
CA GLY A 49 -4.08 -19.57 1.72
C GLY A 49 -4.14 -21.00 2.23
N LEU A 50 -3.02 -21.74 2.16
CA LEU A 50 -2.94 -23.09 2.71
C LEU A 50 -3.13 -23.12 4.24
N LEU A 51 -2.58 -22.12 4.95
CA LEU A 51 -2.77 -21.99 6.39
C LEU A 51 -4.23 -21.72 6.76
N ILE A 52 -4.89 -20.81 6.04
CA ILE A 52 -6.30 -20.48 6.25
C ILE A 52 -7.19 -21.71 6.01
N ILE A 53 -6.98 -22.44 4.91
CA ILE A 53 -7.76 -23.67 4.64
C ILE A 53 -7.52 -24.73 5.72
N GLY A 54 -6.28 -24.84 6.22
CA GLY A 54 -5.93 -25.72 7.34
C GLY A 54 -6.64 -25.34 8.64
N GLU A 55 -6.82 -24.05 8.90
CA GLU A 55 -7.57 -23.53 10.06
C GLU A 55 -9.07 -23.83 9.98
N LEU A 56 -9.70 -23.59 8.83
CA LEU A 56 -11.14 -23.80 8.65
C LEU A 56 -11.54 -25.27 8.46
N GLY A 57 -10.58 -26.15 8.17
CA GLY A 57 -10.83 -27.57 7.83
C GLY A 57 -11.70 -27.77 6.58
N SER A 58 -11.96 -26.70 5.84
CA SER A 58 -12.84 -26.64 4.68
C SER A 58 -12.48 -25.43 3.81
N ALA A 59 -12.89 -25.47 2.53
CA ALA A 59 -12.66 -24.38 1.58
C ALA A 59 -14.00 -23.82 1.07
N PRO A 60 -14.75 -23.07 1.90
CA PRO A 60 -15.98 -22.45 1.43
C PRO A 60 -15.70 -21.40 0.33
N ALA A 61 -16.66 -21.21 -0.57
CA ALA A 61 -16.48 -20.40 -1.78
C ALA A 61 -16.25 -18.89 -1.51
N ASN A 62 -16.57 -18.42 -0.30
CA ASN A 62 -16.37 -17.03 0.13
C ASN A 62 -15.03 -16.79 0.86
N VAL A 63 -14.19 -17.82 1.05
CA VAL A 63 -12.87 -17.64 1.69
C VAL A 63 -12.02 -16.70 0.85
N GLY A 64 -11.46 -15.68 1.51
CA GLY A 64 -10.61 -14.68 0.86
C GLY A 64 -11.37 -13.53 0.20
N GLN A 65 -12.71 -13.55 0.22
CA GLN A 65 -13.51 -12.43 -0.27
C GLN A 65 -13.24 -11.18 0.58
N GLY A 66 -12.97 -10.05 -0.08
CA GLY A 66 -12.68 -8.79 0.60
C GLY A 66 -11.25 -8.61 1.13
N VAL A 67 -10.47 -9.69 1.29
CA VAL A 67 -9.10 -9.64 1.84
C VAL A 67 -8.18 -8.71 1.05
N ILE A 68 -8.34 -8.65 -0.27
CA ILE A 68 -7.58 -7.73 -1.12
C ILE A 68 -7.79 -6.28 -0.65
N PHE A 69 -9.03 -5.87 -0.44
CA PHE A 69 -9.36 -4.50 -0.03
C PHE A 69 -8.88 -4.19 1.39
N GLU A 70 -8.96 -5.15 2.31
CA GLU A 70 -8.40 -5.01 3.66
C GLU A 70 -6.88 -4.81 3.64
N VAL A 71 -6.17 -5.59 2.82
CA VAL A 71 -4.72 -5.43 2.64
C VAL A 71 -4.39 -4.06 2.03
N PHE A 72 -5.16 -3.60 1.05
CA PHE A 72 -5.01 -2.24 0.52
C PHE A 72 -5.18 -1.19 1.61
N ALA A 73 -6.27 -1.25 2.40
CA ALA A 73 -6.49 -0.31 3.50
C ALA A 73 -5.34 -0.35 4.52
N ALA A 74 -4.84 -1.53 4.88
CA ALA A 74 -3.73 -1.69 5.81
C ALA A 74 -2.47 -0.97 5.33
N THR A 75 -2.13 -1.16 4.06
CA THR A 75 -0.92 -0.57 3.46
C THR A 75 -1.03 0.95 3.34
N VAL A 76 -2.22 1.48 3.05
CA VAL A 76 -2.48 2.92 2.94
C VAL A 76 -2.50 3.59 4.31
N ILE A 77 -3.16 2.97 5.31
CA ILE A 77 -3.10 3.43 6.71
C ILE A 77 -1.65 3.40 7.20
N GLY A 78 -0.89 2.39 6.81
CA GLY A 78 0.55 2.28 7.01
C GLY A 78 1.39 3.27 6.19
N GLY A 79 0.81 4.22 5.47
CA GLY A 79 1.53 5.30 4.80
C GLY A 79 2.30 4.91 3.53
N VAL A 80 1.98 3.78 2.91
CA VAL A 80 2.51 3.43 1.59
C VAL A 80 1.80 4.23 0.51
N SER A 81 2.56 4.77 -0.44
CA SER A 81 1.99 5.48 -1.58
C SER A 81 1.40 4.52 -2.60
N LEU A 82 0.15 4.75 -3.00
CA LEU A 82 -0.49 4.04 -4.12
C LEU A 82 0.16 4.35 -5.47
N THR A 83 0.74 5.54 -5.64
CA THR A 83 1.45 5.95 -6.86
C THR A 83 2.88 5.42 -6.94
N GLY A 84 3.38 4.82 -5.85
CA GLY A 84 4.70 4.20 -5.80
C GLY A 84 5.83 5.11 -5.31
N GLY A 85 7.02 4.53 -5.17
CA GLY A 85 8.26 5.23 -4.82
C GLY A 85 8.39 5.66 -3.35
N ARG A 86 7.38 5.41 -2.51
CA ARG A 86 7.36 5.74 -1.08
C ARG A 86 6.62 4.70 -0.26
N GLY A 87 7.06 4.50 0.98
CA GLY A 87 6.52 3.52 1.93
C GLY A 87 7.65 2.85 2.70
N SER A 88 7.33 2.13 3.77
CA SER A 88 8.30 1.42 4.62
C SER A 88 7.63 0.15 5.15
N TYR A 89 8.39 -0.95 5.20
CA TYR A 89 7.86 -2.22 5.72
C TYR A 89 7.34 -2.11 7.16
N PHE A 90 8.00 -1.30 8.00
CA PHE A 90 7.57 -1.07 9.38
C PHE A 90 6.23 -0.33 9.47
N ASP A 91 6.00 0.61 8.58
CA ASP A 91 4.81 1.44 8.60
C ASP A 91 3.60 0.59 8.14
N VAL A 92 3.82 -0.30 7.16
CA VAL A 92 2.84 -1.34 6.75
C VAL A 92 2.54 -2.30 7.88
N LEU A 93 3.56 -2.80 8.60
CA LEU A 93 3.35 -3.68 9.75
C LEU A 93 2.46 -3.00 10.81
N GLY A 94 2.67 -1.71 11.07
CA GLY A 94 1.81 -0.93 11.94
C GLY A 94 0.37 -0.84 11.45
N GLY A 95 0.15 -0.56 10.15
CA GLY A 95 -1.18 -0.50 9.55
C GLY A 95 -1.92 -1.84 9.55
N VAL A 96 -1.22 -2.93 9.23
CA VAL A 96 -1.77 -4.30 9.29
C VAL A 96 -2.13 -4.66 10.72
N LEU A 97 -1.26 -4.41 11.69
CA LEU A 97 -1.51 -4.73 13.10
C LEU A 97 -2.70 -3.95 13.65
N LEU A 98 -2.83 -2.66 13.29
CA LEU A 98 -3.96 -1.83 13.66
C LEU A 98 -5.28 -2.39 13.09
N LEU A 99 -5.34 -2.70 11.79
CA LEU A 99 -6.56 -3.25 11.19
C LEU A 99 -6.89 -4.64 11.73
N SER A 100 -5.89 -5.50 11.94
CA SER A 100 -6.09 -6.82 12.56
C SER A 100 -6.63 -6.71 13.98
N MET A 101 -6.17 -5.72 14.76
CA MET A 101 -6.73 -5.43 16.08
C MET A 101 -8.19 -4.97 16.01
N ILE A 102 -8.53 -4.08 15.07
CA ILE A 102 -9.92 -3.65 14.86
C ILE A 102 -10.79 -4.83 14.43
N ALA A 103 -10.33 -5.65 13.49
CA ALA A 103 -11.05 -6.82 13.02
C ALA A 103 -11.31 -7.81 14.17
N ASN A 104 -10.29 -8.06 15.01
CA ASN A 104 -10.44 -8.91 16.19
C ASN A 104 -11.39 -8.29 17.23
N ALA A 105 -11.31 -6.97 17.46
CA ALA A 105 -12.20 -6.27 18.38
C ALA A 105 -13.67 -6.33 17.94
N LEU A 106 -13.95 -6.14 16.65
CA LEU A 106 -15.30 -6.25 16.08
C LEU A 106 -15.86 -7.68 16.21
N ASN A 107 -15.00 -8.70 16.05
CA ASN A 107 -15.38 -10.09 16.23
C ASN A 107 -15.70 -10.41 17.71
N LEU A 108 -14.82 -9.99 18.63
CA LEU A 108 -14.98 -10.23 20.07
C LEU A 108 -16.16 -9.46 20.70
N THR A 109 -16.54 -8.31 20.14
CA THR A 109 -17.70 -7.55 20.62
C THR A 109 -19.04 -8.17 20.22
N ALA A 110 -19.04 -9.33 19.54
CA ALA A 110 -20.23 -10.06 19.11
C ALA A 110 -21.25 -9.16 18.36
N ILE A 111 -20.73 -8.17 17.63
CA ILE A 111 -21.53 -7.32 16.77
C ILE A 111 -22.11 -8.20 15.67
N ASP A 112 -23.38 -7.95 15.33
CA ASP A 112 -24.05 -8.68 14.25
C ASP A 112 -23.19 -8.63 12.96
N PRO A 113 -22.90 -9.77 12.31
CA PRO A 113 -22.15 -9.82 11.07
C PRO A 113 -22.66 -8.86 9.99
N PHE A 114 -23.96 -8.52 10.02
CA PHE A 114 -24.57 -7.52 9.17
C PHE A 114 -23.87 -6.15 9.21
N TRP A 115 -23.35 -5.73 10.36
CA TRP A 115 -22.65 -4.45 10.50
C TRP A 115 -21.16 -4.52 10.20
N VAL A 116 -20.56 -5.71 10.21
CA VAL A 116 -19.11 -5.89 10.04
C VAL A 116 -18.66 -5.54 8.63
N GLU A 117 -19.37 -6.00 7.59
CA GLU A 117 -19.04 -5.73 6.19
C GLU A 117 -19.12 -4.23 5.83
N PRO A 118 -20.20 -3.49 6.16
CA PRO A 118 -20.27 -2.04 5.94
C PRO A 118 -19.15 -1.27 6.64
N ILE A 119 -18.82 -1.62 7.89
CA ILE A 119 -17.75 -0.96 8.66
C ILE A 119 -16.40 -1.18 7.99
N ARG A 120 -16.09 -2.40 7.55
CA ARG A 120 -14.86 -2.70 6.79
C ARG A 120 -14.78 -1.86 5.52
N GLY A 121 -15.86 -1.81 4.74
CA GLY A 121 -15.96 -0.97 3.55
C GLY A 121 -15.71 0.51 3.85
N PHE A 122 -16.31 1.03 4.93
CA PHE A 122 -16.11 2.41 5.37
C PHE A 122 -14.65 2.70 5.75
N ILE A 123 -14.00 1.79 6.47
CA ILE A 123 -12.58 1.92 6.84
C ILE A 123 -11.70 1.99 5.59
N ILE A 124 -11.96 1.15 4.59
CA ILE A 124 -11.22 1.15 3.32
C ILE A 124 -11.41 2.49 2.59
N LEU A 125 -12.65 2.96 2.44
CA LEU A 125 -12.97 4.23 1.80
C LEU A 125 -12.29 5.39 2.53
N PHE A 126 -12.33 5.39 3.86
CA PHE A 126 -11.69 6.40 4.68
C PHE A 126 -10.17 6.40 4.50
N ALA A 127 -9.53 5.23 4.46
CA ALA A 127 -8.09 5.10 4.21
C ALA A 127 -7.70 5.70 2.84
N VAL A 128 -8.43 5.34 1.78
CA VAL A 128 -8.19 5.86 0.42
C VAL A 128 -8.47 7.36 0.33
N PHE A 129 -9.51 7.85 1.01
CA PHE A 129 -9.81 9.27 1.07
C PHE A 129 -8.68 10.07 1.71
N LEU A 130 -8.12 9.58 2.81
CA LEU A 130 -6.95 10.19 3.46
C LEU A 130 -5.71 10.22 2.55
N ASP A 131 -5.49 9.16 1.77
CA ASP A 131 -4.37 9.11 0.81
C ASP A 131 -4.55 10.12 -0.34
N SER A 132 -5.75 10.17 -0.92
CA SER A 132 -6.09 11.09 -2.00
C SER A 132 -5.94 12.57 -1.61
N GLN A 133 -6.34 12.91 -0.38
CA GLN A 133 -6.18 14.27 0.15
C GLN A 133 -4.70 14.65 0.29
N ARG A 134 -3.84 13.73 0.76
CA ARG A 134 -2.40 13.98 0.91
C ARG A 134 -1.71 14.25 -0.41
N GLU A 135 -2.09 13.56 -1.48
CA GLU A 135 -1.49 13.76 -2.81
C GLU A 135 -1.97 15.07 -3.45
N SER A 136 -3.26 15.39 -3.29
CA SER A 136 -3.87 16.62 -3.82
C SER A 136 -3.26 17.88 -3.19
N LEU A 137 -3.01 17.87 -1.88
CA LEU A 137 -2.35 18.96 -1.15
C LEU A 137 -0.91 19.21 -1.64
N ARG A 138 -0.17 18.15 -1.96
CA ARG A 138 1.21 18.28 -2.48
C ARG A 138 1.26 18.90 -3.86
N MET A 139 0.37 18.48 -4.75
CA MET A 139 0.26 19.04 -6.10
C MET A 139 -0.08 20.53 -6.06
N TRP A 140 -0.97 20.93 -5.17
CA TRP A 140 -1.33 22.33 -4.97
C TRP A 140 -0.15 23.19 -4.47
N LEU A 141 0.63 22.69 -3.50
CA LEU A 141 1.80 23.41 -2.95
C LEU A 141 2.92 23.59 -3.98
N LEU A 142 3.22 22.56 -4.79
CA LEU A 142 4.26 22.64 -5.82
C LEU A 142 3.89 23.61 -6.95
N LYS A 143 2.59 23.73 -7.28
CA LYS A 143 2.11 24.67 -8.29
C LYS A 143 2.22 26.13 -7.85
N HIS A 144 2.04 26.41 -6.55
CA HIS A 144 2.21 27.78 -6.03
C HIS A 144 3.70 28.17 -5.92
N ALA A 145 4.59 27.23 -5.60
CA ALA A 145 6.02 27.50 -5.49
C ALA A 145 6.71 27.82 -6.84
N THR A 146 6.22 27.32 -7.96
CA THR A 146 6.79 27.59 -9.29
C THR A 146 6.27 28.89 -9.93
N SER A 147 5.07 29.36 -9.54
CA SER A 147 4.49 30.60 -10.06
C SER A 147 5.26 31.88 -9.65
N THR A 148 5.90 31.87 -8.47
CA THR A 148 6.67 33.02 -7.98
C THR A 148 7.99 33.21 -8.74
N ASN A 149 8.58 32.11 -9.25
CA ASN A 149 9.91 32.15 -9.88
C ASN A 149 9.88 32.58 -11.36
N GLN A 150 8.74 32.47 -12.04
CA GLN A 150 8.59 32.98 -13.41
C GLN A 150 8.49 34.52 -13.46
N SER A 151 7.93 35.17 -12.43
CA SER A 151 7.79 36.64 -12.39
C SER A 151 9.12 37.39 -12.20
N GLY A 152 10.16 36.74 -11.68
CA GLY A 152 11.48 37.35 -11.46
C GLY A 152 12.44 37.25 -12.64
N SER A 153 12.15 36.39 -13.63
CA SER A 153 13.01 36.19 -14.81
C SER A 153 12.59 37.03 -16.03
N GLU A 154 11.39 37.60 -16.03
CA GLU A 154 10.93 38.52 -17.09
C GLU A 154 11.25 40.00 -16.77
N ALA A 155 11.73 40.28 -15.55
CA ALA A 155 12.06 41.62 -15.06
C ALA A 155 13.59 41.93 -15.04
N ALA A 156 14.42 41.02 -15.56
CA ALA A 156 15.88 41.15 -15.68
C ALA A 156 16.31 41.02 -17.15
#